data_AF-A0A933T5N8-F1
#
_entry.id   AF-A0A933T5N8-F1
#
_cell.length_a   1.000
_cell.length_b   1.000
_cell.length_c   1.000
_cell.angle_alpha   90.00
_cell.angle_beta   90.00
_cell.angle_gamma   90.00
#
_symmetry.space_group_name_H-M   'P 1'
#
loop_
_entity.id
_entity.type
_entity.pdbx_description
1 polymer ?
#
loop_
_entity_poly.entity_id
_entity_poly.type
_entity_poly.pdbx_seq_one_letter_code
_entity_poly.pdbx_strand_id
1 'polypeptide(L)'
;FEIDPTGGNQPILKGEAIDSVKGRWTGVDDYLKANSAGKVETLNLYTIMDNPMTSCGCFECIVSIIPEANGIMVVNRGHTGITPIGMKFSTLAGSVGGGTQNPGFMGIGVNFITSKKFLFADGGIKRIVWMTKGLKERIAEDFRKRSQEEGLPDLLDKIADETICEDSEKLLEFLTGVGHPALTMEPMI
;
A
#
# COMPACT_ATOMS: atom_id res chain seq x y z
N PHE A 1 13.42 -19.81 -11.96
CA PHE A 1 12.76 -20.68 -12.93
C PHE A 1 13.67 -21.09 -14.08
N GLU A 2 14.11 -20.19 -14.97
CA GLU A 2 14.95 -20.60 -16.11
C GLU A 2 16.34 -21.13 -15.71
N ILE A 3 16.93 -20.59 -14.62
CA ILE A 3 18.20 -21.07 -14.05
C ILE A 3 17.98 -22.33 -13.21
N ASP A 4 16.97 -22.30 -12.36
CA ASP A 4 16.57 -23.42 -11.49
C ASP A 4 15.04 -23.59 -11.58
N PRO A 5 14.57 -24.65 -12.26
CA PRO A 5 13.15 -24.99 -12.37
C PRO A 5 12.52 -25.43 -11.05
N THR A 6 13.32 -25.87 -10.08
CA THR A 6 12.86 -26.35 -8.76
C THR A 6 13.02 -25.32 -7.65
N GLY A 7 13.54 -24.13 -7.96
CA GLY A 7 13.73 -23.05 -7.00
C GLY A 7 12.42 -22.40 -6.53
N GLY A 8 12.52 -21.46 -5.59
CA GLY A 8 11.35 -20.80 -4.99
C GLY A 8 10.52 -19.89 -5.91
N ASN A 9 10.98 -19.65 -7.15
CA ASN A 9 10.26 -18.83 -8.14
C ASN A 9 9.68 -19.74 -9.23
N GLN A 10 8.34 -19.83 -9.27
CA GLN A 10 7.58 -20.67 -10.18
C GLN A 10 6.70 -19.81 -11.10
N PRO A 11 6.52 -20.18 -12.39
CA PRO A 11 5.64 -19.48 -13.29
C PRO A 11 4.18 -19.75 -12.92
N ILE A 12 3.36 -18.71 -12.94
CA ILE A 12 1.92 -18.80 -12.71
C ILE A 12 1.23 -18.34 -13.98
N LEU A 13 0.50 -19.25 -14.63
CA LEU A 13 -0.40 -18.85 -15.70
C LEU A 13 -1.53 -18.03 -15.08
N LYS A 14 -1.79 -16.85 -15.64
CA LYS A 14 -2.78 -15.93 -15.07
C LYS A 14 -4.17 -16.56 -14.98
N GLY A 15 -4.57 -17.32 -15.99
CA GLY A 15 -5.94 -17.84 -16.10
C GLY A 15 -6.94 -16.74 -16.43
N GLU A 16 -8.21 -17.00 -16.08
CA GLU A 16 -9.31 -16.08 -16.30
C GLU A 16 -9.30 -14.93 -15.30
N ALA A 17 -9.66 -13.73 -15.74
CA ALA A 17 -9.84 -12.59 -14.85
C ALA A 17 -11.20 -12.66 -14.16
N ILE A 18 -11.18 -12.91 -12.85
CA ILE A 18 -12.38 -12.85 -11.99
C ILE A 18 -12.74 -11.38 -11.74
N ASP A 19 -11.73 -10.57 -11.41
CA ASP A 19 -11.86 -9.12 -11.26
C ASP A 19 -10.59 -8.44 -11.78
N SER A 20 -10.67 -7.80 -12.93
CA SER A 20 -9.50 -7.12 -13.53
C SER A 20 -9.14 -5.80 -12.85
N VAL A 21 -10.06 -5.20 -12.10
CA VAL A 21 -9.88 -3.93 -11.39
C VAL A 21 -9.13 -4.18 -10.08
N LYS A 22 -9.62 -5.10 -9.25
CA LYS A 22 -8.95 -5.54 -8.01
C LYS A 22 -7.75 -6.43 -8.27
N GLY A 23 -7.70 -7.04 -9.44
CA GLY A 23 -6.61 -7.91 -9.85
C GLY A 23 -6.73 -9.28 -9.19
N ARG A 24 -7.81 -10.00 -9.53
CA ARG A 24 -8.06 -11.37 -9.13
C ARG A 24 -8.15 -12.27 -10.36
N TRP A 25 -7.41 -13.38 -10.33
CA TRP A 25 -7.35 -14.32 -11.45
C TRP A 25 -7.35 -15.77 -10.98
N THR A 26 -8.01 -16.64 -11.75
CA THR A 26 -8.20 -18.05 -11.37
C THR A 26 -6.87 -18.79 -11.18
N GLY A 27 -5.90 -18.57 -12.07
CA GLY A 27 -4.61 -19.27 -11.97
C GLY A 27 -3.76 -18.81 -10.79
N VAL A 28 -3.96 -17.59 -10.30
CA VAL A 28 -3.34 -17.11 -9.05
C VAL A 28 -4.03 -17.74 -7.84
N ASP A 29 -5.36 -17.79 -7.81
CA ASP A 29 -6.14 -18.43 -6.73
C ASP A 29 -5.75 -19.93 -6.61
N ASP A 30 -5.68 -20.66 -7.73
CA ASP A 30 -5.28 -22.07 -7.75
C ASP A 30 -3.85 -22.29 -7.23
N TYR A 31 -2.91 -21.44 -7.64
CA TYR A 31 -1.54 -21.49 -7.15
C TYR A 31 -1.44 -21.23 -5.65
N LEU A 32 -2.16 -20.23 -5.14
CA LEU A 32 -2.16 -19.88 -3.71
C LEU A 32 -2.71 -21.02 -2.86
N LYS A 33 -3.84 -21.62 -3.26
CA LYS A 33 -4.42 -22.76 -2.53
C LYS A 33 -3.42 -23.91 -2.40
N ALA A 34 -2.77 -24.27 -3.51
CA ALA A 34 -1.79 -25.35 -3.52
C ALA A 34 -0.53 -25.02 -2.69
N ASN A 35 0.00 -23.80 -2.78
CA ASN A 35 1.31 -23.44 -2.24
C ASN A 35 1.26 -22.76 -0.86
N SER A 36 0.08 -22.41 -0.35
CA SER A 36 -0.12 -21.92 1.02
C SER A 36 -0.66 -23.00 1.97
N ALA A 37 -0.72 -24.26 1.52
CA ALA A 37 -1.40 -25.36 2.21
C ALA A 37 -2.88 -25.02 2.56
N GLY A 38 -3.56 -24.34 1.64
CA GLY A 38 -4.95 -23.91 1.79
C GLY A 38 -5.20 -22.74 2.74
N LYS A 39 -4.15 -22.11 3.30
CA LYS A 39 -4.31 -20.98 4.23
C LYS A 39 -4.72 -19.67 3.54
N VAL A 40 -4.32 -19.51 2.28
CA VAL A 40 -4.67 -18.36 1.45
C VAL A 40 -5.34 -18.91 0.20
N GLU A 41 -6.64 -18.65 0.07
CA GLU A 41 -7.41 -19.14 -1.06
C GLU A 41 -7.37 -18.21 -2.27
N THR A 42 -7.29 -16.90 -2.02
CA THR A 42 -7.42 -15.86 -3.04
C THR A 42 -6.63 -14.64 -2.62
N LEU A 43 -6.24 -13.81 -3.57
CA LEU A 43 -5.78 -12.46 -3.28
C LEU A 43 -6.24 -11.48 -4.36
N ASN A 44 -6.30 -10.21 -3.99
CA ASN A 44 -6.44 -9.11 -4.91
C ASN A 44 -5.11 -8.34 -5.00
N LEU A 45 -4.53 -8.24 -6.20
CA LEU A 45 -3.23 -7.60 -6.39
C LEU A 45 -3.26 -6.06 -6.24
N TYR A 46 -4.42 -5.44 -6.41
CA TYR A 46 -4.54 -3.99 -6.63
C TYR A 46 -5.43 -3.28 -5.59
N THR A 47 -5.76 -3.93 -4.47
CA THR A 47 -6.46 -3.32 -3.32
C THR A 47 -5.85 -3.79 -2.00
N ILE A 48 -5.83 -2.92 -0.98
CA ILE A 48 -5.53 -3.32 0.40
C ILE A 48 -6.78 -3.72 1.20
N MET A 49 -7.97 -3.42 0.72
CA MET A 49 -9.20 -3.48 1.52
C MET A 49 -9.89 -4.85 1.49
N ASP A 50 -9.61 -5.64 0.45
CA ASP A 50 -10.27 -6.92 0.22
C ASP A 50 -9.20 -7.96 -0.16
N ASN A 51 -9.03 -9.01 0.64
CA ASN A 51 -8.04 -10.09 0.45
C ASN A 51 -6.66 -9.61 -0.06
N PRO A 52 -5.97 -8.70 0.65
CA PRO A 52 -4.67 -8.21 0.22
C PRO A 52 -3.62 -9.32 0.18
N MET A 53 -2.49 -9.06 -0.48
CA MET A 53 -1.33 -9.94 -0.42
C MET A 53 -0.80 -10.01 1.02
N THR A 54 -0.52 -11.23 1.49
CA THR A 54 0.10 -11.45 2.81
C THR A 54 1.52 -10.90 2.86
N SER A 55 2.01 -10.55 4.05
CA SER A 55 3.40 -10.10 4.23
C SER A 55 4.20 -11.05 5.12
N CYS A 56 5.48 -11.26 4.78
CA CYS A 56 6.37 -12.10 5.58
C CYS A 56 6.98 -11.33 6.76
N GLY A 57 7.77 -10.29 6.49
CA GLY A 57 8.49 -9.51 7.50
C GLY A 57 9.69 -8.71 6.96
N CYS A 58 10.09 -8.92 5.71
CA CYS A 58 11.24 -8.22 5.09
C CYS A 58 10.85 -6.98 4.26
N PHE A 59 9.60 -6.51 4.34
CA PHE A 59 9.13 -5.33 3.62
C PHE A 59 9.96 -4.08 3.95
N GLU A 60 10.13 -3.20 2.96
CA GLU A 60 10.82 -1.91 3.13
C GLU A 60 9.88 -0.86 3.72
N CYS A 61 8.57 -0.96 3.45
CA CYS A 61 7.54 -0.04 3.94
C CYS A 61 6.28 -0.80 4.34
N ILE A 62 5.46 -0.17 5.18
CA ILE A 62 4.10 -0.63 5.50
C ILE A 62 3.10 0.42 5.04
N VAL A 63 2.08 -0.04 4.34
CA VAL A 63 0.86 0.72 4.03
C VAL A 63 -0.19 0.41 5.08
N SER A 64 -0.87 1.44 5.58
CA SER A 64 -2.01 1.31 6.49
C SER A 64 -3.12 2.27 6.10
N ILE A 65 -4.37 1.84 6.16
CA ILE A 65 -5.52 2.74 6.08
C ILE A 65 -5.55 3.72 7.26
N ILE A 66 -5.98 4.94 6.98
CA ILE A 66 -6.41 5.97 7.94
C ILE A 66 -7.87 6.31 7.59
N PRO A 67 -8.85 5.65 8.24
CA PRO A 67 -10.27 5.83 7.94
C PRO A 67 -10.72 7.29 8.00
N GLU A 68 -10.26 8.03 9.03
CA GLU A 68 -10.62 9.43 9.28
C GLU A 68 -10.16 10.37 8.17
N ALA A 69 -9.12 9.99 7.42
CA ALA A 69 -8.57 10.76 6.31
C ALA A 69 -9.00 10.24 4.93
N ASN A 70 -9.88 9.22 4.89
CA ASN A 70 -10.29 8.52 3.66
C ASN A 70 -9.10 8.10 2.78
N GLY A 71 -7.99 7.72 3.41
CA GLY A 71 -6.70 7.55 2.77
C GLY A 71 -5.83 6.52 3.47
N ILE A 72 -4.57 6.49 3.08
CA ILE A 72 -3.56 5.58 3.59
C ILE A 72 -2.30 6.34 3.98
N MET A 73 -1.54 5.80 4.91
CA MET A 73 -0.18 6.23 5.19
C MET A 73 0.85 5.21 4.73
N VAL A 74 2.07 5.69 4.45
CA VAL A 74 3.22 4.83 4.14
C VAL A 74 4.38 5.15 5.08
N VAL A 75 4.77 4.18 5.90
CA VAL A 75 5.91 4.30 6.82
C VAL A 75 7.04 3.37 6.40
N ASN A 76 8.26 3.89 6.27
CA ASN A 76 9.43 3.09 5.92
C ASN A 76 10.05 2.41 7.14
N ARG A 77 10.70 1.27 6.89
CA ARG A 77 11.57 0.60 7.86
C ARG A 77 12.66 1.57 8.32
N GLY A 78 12.86 1.63 9.64
CA GLY A 78 13.85 2.50 10.28
C GLY A 78 13.27 3.80 10.84
N HIS A 79 12.05 4.18 10.47
CA HIS A 79 11.35 5.26 11.17
C HIS A 79 10.96 4.81 12.59
N THR A 80 11.35 5.60 13.60
CA THR A 80 11.17 5.27 15.04
C THR A 80 10.08 6.09 15.74
N GLY A 81 9.56 7.11 15.06
CA GLY A 81 8.47 7.97 15.52
C GLY A 81 7.12 7.26 15.52
N ILE A 82 6.13 7.94 16.10
CA ILE A 82 4.74 7.49 16.08
C ILE A 82 4.10 7.98 14.77
N THR A 83 3.23 7.16 14.20
CA THR A 83 2.48 7.51 12.99
C THR A 83 1.08 8.01 13.37
N PRO A 84 0.34 8.66 12.46
CA PRO A 84 -1.01 9.18 12.73
C PRO A 84 -2.04 8.18 13.25
N ILE A 85 -1.81 6.86 13.10
CA ILE A 85 -2.66 5.80 13.66
C ILE A 85 -2.24 5.35 15.07
N GLY A 86 -1.33 6.09 15.73
CA GLY A 86 -0.88 5.79 17.09
C GLY A 86 0.10 4.62 17.20
N MET A 87 0.65 4.12 16.09
CA MET A 87 1.58 3.00 16.09
C MET A 87 2.94 3.36 15.49
N LYS A 88 4.01 2.74 16.01
CA LYS A 88 5.34 2.78 15.40
C LYS A 88 5.45 1.74 14.29
N PHE A 89 6.44 1.88 13.40
CA PHE A 89 6.75 0.86 12.40
C PHE A 89 6.93 -0.54 13.00
N SER A 90 7.62 -0.66 14.14
CA SER A 90 7.87 -1.96 14.79
C SER A 90 6.58 -2.64 15.25
N THR A 91 5.61 -1.87 15.75
CA THR A 91 4.30 -2.37 16.15
C THR A 91 3.52 -2.84 14.93
N LEU A 92 3.47 -2.02 13.88
CA LEU A 92 2.81 -2.37 12.62
C LEU A 92 3.41 -3.61 11.98
N ALA A 93 4.74 -3.74 12.00
CA ALA A 93 5.42 -4.90 11.44
C ALA A 93 4.99 -6.21 12.12
N GLY A 94 4.71 -6.18 13.43
CA GLY A 94 4.18 -7.32 14.17
C GLY A 94 2.75 -7.69 13.79
N SER A 95 1.93 -6.71 13.41
CA SER A 95 0.54 -6.93 12.97
C SER A 95 0.42 -7.37 11.51
N VAL A 96 1.34 -6.92 10.65
CA VAL A 96 1.29 -7.14 9.19
C VAL A 96 2.05 -8.39 8.76
N GLY A 97 3.14 -8.73 9.45
CA GLY A 97 3.95 -9.90 9.16
C GLY A 97 3.28 -11.23 9.53
N GLY A 98 3.92 -12.34 9.16
CA GLY A 98 3.48 -13.68 9.56
C GLY A 98 2.60 -14.43 8.55
N GLY A 99 2.40 -13.89 7.35
CA GLY A 99 1.71 -14.59 6.27
C GLY A 99 0.18 -14.61 6.42
N THR A 100 -0.40 -13.64 7.13
CA THR A 100 -1.85 -13.46 7.24
C THR A 100 -2.34 -12.38 6.28
N GLN A 101 -3.60 -12.46 5.85
CA GLN A 101 -4.27 -11.39 5.10
C GLN A 101 -4.88 -10.40 6.10
N ASN A 102 -4.41 -9.16 6.07
CA ASN A 102 -4.83 -8.12 7.01
C ASN A 102 -5.45 -6.96 6.22
N PRO A 103 -6.77 -6.95 5.95
CA PRO A 103 -7.43 -5.85 5.26
C PRO A 103 -7.08 -4.49 5.87
N GLY A 104 -6.73 -3.53 5.03
CA GLY A 104 -6.27 -2.21 5.42
C GLY A 104 -4.77 -2.11 5.71
N PHE A 105 -4.01 -3.21 5.72
CA PHE A 105 -2.57 -3.20 5.97
C PHE A 105 -1.79 -4.09 4.99
N MET A 106 -0.65 -3.60 4.49
CA MET A 106 0.19 -4.38 3.57
C MET A 106 1.66 -3.95 3.62
N GLY A 107 2.58 -4.91 3.69
CA GLY A 107 4.00 -4.66 3.53
C GLY A 107 4.39 -4.58 2.06
N ILE A 108 5.20 -3.58 1.69
CA ILE A 108 5.59 -3.32 0.29
C ILE A 108 7.08 -3.00 0.17
N GLY A 109 7.60 -3.09 -1.07
CA GLY A 109 8.86 -2.46 -1.45
C GLY A 109 8.65 -1.00 -1.85
N VAL A 110 9.70 -0.17 -1.72
CA VAL A 110 9.62 1.29 -1.97
C VAL A 110 9.16 1.59 -3.40
N ASN A 111 9.71 0.88 -4.38
CA ASN A 111 9.41 1.11 -5.80
C ASN A 111 7.96 0.79 -6.17
N PHE A 112 7.23 0.05 -5.33
CA PHE A 112 5.82 -0.23 -5.61
C PHE A 112 4.95 1.04 -5.47
N ILE A 113 5.35 2.03 -4.66
CA ILE A 113 4.57 3.25 -4.40
C ILE A 113 4.29 4.04 -5.69
N THR A 114 5.26 4.09 -6.62
CA THR A 114 5.15 4.85 -7.88
C THR A 114 4.64 4.00 -9.05
N SER A 115 4.27 2.75 -8.80
CA SER A 115 3.68 1.86 -9.81
C SER A 115 2.31 2.36 -10.26
N LYS A 116 2.00 2.19 -11.56
CA LYS A 116 0.64 2.41 -12.10
C LYS A 116 -0.40 1.43 -11.55
N LYS A 117 0.06 0.37 -10.88
CA LYS A 117 -0.78 -0.65 -10.23
C LYS A 117 -0.78 -0.54 -8.71
N PHE A 118 -0.08 0.45 -8.14
CA PHE A 118 -0.16 0.73 -6.72
C PHE A 118 -1.61 1.03 -6.35
N LEU A 119 -2.22 0.14 -5.55
CA LEU A 119 -3.59 0.24 -5.04
C LEU A 119 -4.61 0.77 -6.06
N PHE A 120 -4.50 0.30 -7.30
CA PHE A 120 -5.25 0.85 -8.42
C PHE A 120 -6.77 0.81 -8.19
N ALA A 121 -7.28 -0.26 -7.56
CA ALA A 121 -8.70 -0.38 -7.23
C ALA A 121 -9.14 0.55 -6.09
N ASP A 122 -8.22 1.00 -5.24
CA ASP A 122 -8.51 1.90 -4.11
C ASP A 122 -8.37 3.38 -4.49
N GLY A 123 -7.85 3.70 -5.69
CA GLY A 123 -7.56 5.05 -6.14
C GLY A 123 -6.07 5.43 -6.16
N GLY A 124 -5.19 4.47 -5.87
CA GLY A 124 -3.75 4.58 -6.02
C GLY A 124 -3.10 5.68 -5.20
N ILE A 125 -2.12 6.38 -5.79
CA ILE A 125 -1.31 7.36 -5.06
C ILE A 125 -2.12 8.54 -4.49
N LYS A 126 -3.34 8.79 -5.02
CA LYS A 126 -4.26 9.83 -4.54
C LYS A 126 -4.74 9.59 -3.11
N ARG A 127 -4.64 8.34 -2.65
CA ARG A 127 -4.98 7.94 -1.28
C ARG A 127 -3.86 8.16 -0.29
N ILE A 128 -2.62 8.40 -0.73
CA ILE A 128 -1.52 8.61 0.21
C ILE A 128 -1.72 9.97 0.87
N VAL A 129 -1.97 9.99 2.17
CA VAL A 129 -2.19 11.22 2.94
C VAL A 129 -1.04 11.54 3.90
N TRP A 130 -0.24 10.54 4.25
CA TRP A 130 0.93 10.69 5.11
C TRP A 130 2.06 9.77 4.65
N MET A 131 3.28 10.28 4.62
CA MET A 131 4.47 9.52 4.28
C MET A 131 5.66 10.09 5.04
N THR A 132 6.56 9.26 5.55
CA THR A 132 7.77 9.77 6.21
C THR A 132 8.58 10.67 5.28
N LYS A 133 9.13 11.76 5.80
CA LYS A 133 9.85 12.76 5.01
C LYS A 133 11.01 12.15 4.22
N GLY A 134 11.81 11.31 4.86
CA GLY A 134 12.91 10.62 4.19
C GLY A 134 12.46 9.71 3.04
N LEU A 135 11.26 9.11 3.14
CA LEU A 135 10.68 8.34 2.05
C LEU A 135 10.18 9.26 0.92
N LYS A 136 9.49 10.36 1.26
CA LYS A 136 9.05 11.39 0.29
C LYS A 136 10.22 11.91 -0.53
N GLU A 137 11.33 12.25 0.13
CA GLU A 137 12.57 12.72 -0.51
C GLU A 137 13.19 11.64 -1.41
N ARG A 138 13.24 10.39 -0.94
CA ARG A 138 13.82 9.26 -1.70
C ARG A 138 13.11 9.01 -3.03
N ILE A 139 11.78 9.15 -3.07
CA ILE A 139 10.98 8.85 -4.27
C ILE A 139 10.47 10.10 -4.99
N ALA A 140 10.92 11.30 -4.61
CA ALA A 140 10.32 12.57 -5.04
C ALA A 140 10.23 12.71 -6.57
N GLU A 141 11.29 12.36 -7.29
CA GLU A 141 11.34 12.46 -8.76
C GLU A 141 10.29 11.55 -9.42
N ASP A 142 10.33 10.24 -9.13
CA ASP A 142 9.39 9.26 -9.67
C ASP A 142 7.95 9.54 -9.25
N PHE A 143 7.76 9.99 -8.00
CA PHE A 143 6.44 10.30 -7.47
C PHE A 143 5.84 11.54 -8.15
N ARG A 144 6.61 12.61 -8.35
CA ARG A 144 6.12 13.80 -9.07
C ARG A 144 5.75 13.46 -10.52
N LYS A 145 6.57 12.63 -11.19
CA LYS A 145 6.23 12.12 -12.52
C LYS A 145 4.91 11.33 -12.50
N ARG A 146 4.75 10.38 -11.57
CA ARG A 146 3.50 9.60 -11.47
C ARG A 146 2.30 10.48 -11.11
N SER A 147 2.48 11.47 -10.25
CA SER A 147 1.42 12.41 -9.86
C SER A 147 1.00 13.29 -11.03
N GLN A 148 1.94 13.72 -11.88
CA GLN A 148 1.63 14.40 -13.13
C GLN A 148 0.83 13.51 -14.10
N GLU A 149 1.20 12.23 -14.21
CA GLU A 149 0.45 11.24 -15.02
C GLU A 149 -0.98 10.99 -14.49
N GLU A 150 -1.24 11.26 -13.20
CA GLU A 150 -2.55 11.20 -12.56
C GLU A 150 -3.31 12.55 -12.57
N GLY A 151 -2.72 13.60 -13.15
CA GLY A 151 -3.32 14.94 -13.21
C GLY A 151 -3.22 15.75 -11.91
N LEU A 152 -2.34 15.36 -10.99
CA LEU A 152 -2.16 15.97 -9.66
C LEU A 152 -0.69 16.36 -9.41
N PRO A 153 -0.10 17.28 -10.18
CA PRO A 153 1.35 17.57 -10.13
C PRO A 153 1.85 18.05 -8.76
N ASP A 154 0.97 18.59 -7.93
CA ASP A 154 1.26 19.11 -6.58
C ASP A 154 0.95 18.10 -5.45
N LEU A 155 0.60 16.84 -5.79
CA LEU A 155 0.16 15.85 -4.80
C LEU A 155 1.19 15.61 -3.70
N LEU A 156 2.48 15.51 -4.04
CA LEU A 156 3.54 15.24 -3.06
C LEU A 156 3.62 16.32 -1.96
N ASP A 157 3.28 17.56 -2.31
CA ASP A 157 3.31 18.70 -1.41
C ASP A 157 2.07 18.74 -0.49
N LYS A 158 1.01 18.01 -0.87
CA LYS A 158 -0.23 17.86 -0.08
C LYS A 158 -0.21 16.65 0.85
N ILE A 159 0.84 15.83 0.82
CA ILE A 159 1.01 14.66 1.70
C ILE A 159 1.72 15.11 2.97
N ALA A 160 1.15 14.82 4.14
CA ALA A 160 1.78 15.12 5.42
C ALA A 160 2.99 14.21 5.68
N ASP A 161 3.85 14.62 6.61
CA ASP A 161 4.95 13.82 7.13
C ASP A 161 5.15 14.10 8.62
N GLU A 162 6.12 13.45 9.25
CA GLU A 162 6.40 13.59 10.68
C GLU A 162 6.80 15.02 11.10
N THR A 163 7.18 15.89 10.14
CA THR A 163 7.48 17.30 10.44
C THR A 163 6.24 18.18 10.51
N ILE A 164 5.08 17.63 10.08
CA ILE A 164 3.78 18.30 10.07
C ILE A 164 2.90 17.76 11.21
N CYS A 165 2.72 16.44 11.28
CA CYS A 165 1.87 15.80 12.29
C CYS A 165 2.21 14.33 12.52
N GLU A 166 1.90 13.85 13.73
CA GLU A 166 2.03 12.45 14.14
C GLU A 166 0.71 11.89 14.72
N ASP A 167 -0.38 12.65 14.63
CA ASP A 167 -1.72 12.29 15.10
C ASP A 167 -2.79 12.54 14.02
N SER A 168 -3.91 11.82 14.10
CA SER A 168 -4.97 11.85 13.08
C SER A 168 -5.74 13.16 13.02
N GLU A 169 -5.89 13.86 14.15
CA GLU A 169 -6.60 15.14 14.24
C GLU A 169 -5.86 16.22 13.45
N LYS A 170 -4.57 16.43 13.74
CA LYS A 170 -3.73 17.39 13.00
C LYS A 170 -3.52 16.99 11.54
N LEU A 171 -3.49 15.69 11.26
CA LEU A 171 -3.46 15.20 9.88
C LEU A 171 -4.70 15.69 9.12
N LEU A 172 -5.90 15.53 9.68
CA LEU A 172 -7.13 15.96 9.04
C LEU A 172 -7.19 17.48 8.84
N GLU A 173 -6.73 18.25 9.83
CA GLU A 173 -6.59 19.72 9.72
C GLU A 173 -5.69 20.10 8.54
N PHE A 174 -4.50 19.49 8.45
CA PHE A 174 -3.55 19.74 7.37
C PHE A 174 -4.15 19.39 5.99
N LEU A 175 -4.71 18.18 5.85
CA LEU A 175 -5.29 17.70 4.59
C LEU A 175 -6.44 18.59 4.12
N THR A 176 -7.25 19.08 5.06
CA THR A 176 -8.34 20.03 4.77
C THR A 176 -7.78 21.36 4.29
N GLY A 177 -6.75 21.89 4.98
CA GLY A 177 -6.11 23.16 4.63
C GLY A 177 -5.46 23.16 3.24
N VAL A 178 -4.89 22.03 2.82
CA VAL A 178 -4.25 21.88 1.50
C VAL A 178 -5.19 21.34 0.41
N GLY A 179 -6.44 21.04 0.75
CA GLY A 179 -7.43 20.47 -0.17
C GLY A 179 -6.99 19.13 -0.76
N HIS A 180 -6.58 18.19 0.09
CA HIS A 180 -6.09 16.88 -0.36
C HIS A 180 -7.20 16.08 -1.08
N PRO A 181 -6.94 15.48 -2.26
CA PRO A 181 -7.98 14.85 -3.07
C PRO A 181 -8.69 13.69 -2.36
N ALA A 182 -7.99 12.92 -1.53
CA ALA A 182 -8.56 11.77 -0.79
C ALA A 182 -9.83 12.13 -0.01
N LEU A 183 -9.94 13.34 0.54
CA LEU A 183 -11.10 13.78 1.34
C LEU A 183 -12.40 13.87 0.54
N THR A 184 -12.31 13.94 -0.78
CA THR A 184 -13.46 14.10 -1.71
C THR A 184 -13.71 12.89 -2.59
N MET A 185 -12.86 11.87 -2.48
CA MET A 185 -13.04 10.60 -3.18
C MET A 185 -14.09 9.75 -2.47
N GLU A 186 -14.61 8.73 -3.15
CA GLU A 186 -15.49 7.74 -2.53
C GLU A 186 -14.85 7.14 -1.25
N PRO A 187 -15.64 6.77 -0.24
CA PRO A 187 -15.14 6.10 0.95
C PRO A 187 -14.32 4.85 0.61
N MET A 188 -13.20 4.64 1.31
CA MET A 188 -12.43 3.39 1.22
C MET A 188 -13.08 2.22 1.96
N ILE A 189 -14.06 2.48 2.84
CA ILE A 189 -14.78 1.54 3.69
C ILE A 189 -16.27 1.58 3.36
#